data_AF-Q0WJP3-F1
#
_entry.id   AF-Q0WJP3-F1
#
_cell.length_a   1.000
_cell.length_b   1.000
_cell.length_c   1.000
_cell.angle_alpha   90.00
_cell.angle_beta   90.00
_cell.angle_gamma   90.00
#
_symmetry.space_group_name_H-M   'P 1'
#
loop_
_entity.id
_entity.type
_entity.pdbx_description
1 polymer ?
#
loop_
_entity_poly.entity_id
_entity_poly.type
_entity_poly.pdbx_seq_one_letter_code
_entity_poly.pdbx_strand_id
1 'polypeptide(L)' 'MKYIYGVCFLLIVTLTTLFAFQNSGTVNLSLLFTQITLPMSVLIVMIYFLGMFTGGLLITLLRALMRNMTQKTDKKV' A
#
# COMPACT_ATOMS: atom_id res chain seq x y z
N MET A 1 -13.23 -25.21 13.34
CA MET A 1 -11.93 -24.51 13.25
C MET A 1 -11.04 -25.02 12.12
N LYS A 2 -10.63 -26.30 12.06
CA LYS A 2 -9.71 -26.83 11.01
C LYS A 2 -10.14 -26.57 9.56
N TYR A 3 -11.44 -26.71 9.26
CA TYR A 3 -11.98 -26.46 7.91
C TYR A 3 -12.00 -24.98 7.52
N ILE A 4 -12.17 -24.07 8.48
CA ILE A 4 -12.17 -22.62 8.23
C ILE A 4 -10.78 -22.18 7.78
N TYR A 5 -9.72 -22.65 8.46
CA TYR A 5 -8.35 -22.36 8.04
C TYR A 5 -8.03 -22.94 6.66
N GLY A 6 -8.50 -24.16 6.35
CA GLY A 6 -8.33 -24.78 5.04
C GLY A 6 -9.03 -23.99 3.93
N VAL A 7 -10.27 -23.55 4.15
CA VAL A 7 -11.03 -22.75 3.17
C VAL A 7 -10.42 -21.36 3.00
N CYS A 8 -10.06 -20.66 4.08
CA CYS A 8 -9.36 -19.38 3.99
C CYS A 8 -8.03 -19.50 3.25
N PHE A 9 -7.24 -20.55 3.53
CA PHE A 9 -5.99 -20.78 2.84
C PHE A 9 -6.20 -21.01 1.34
N LEU A 10 -7.15 -21.88 0.97
CA LEU A 10 -7.50 -22.11 -0.43
C LEU A 10 -7.93 -20.81 -1.12
N LEU A 11 -8.79 -20.01 -0.48
CA LEU A 11 -9.22 -18.74 -1.03
C LEU A 11 -8.06 -17.77 -1.26
N ILE A 12 -7.16 -17.62 -0.28
CA ILE A 12 -6.00 -16.73 -0.39
C ILE A 12 -5.08 -17.20 -1.53
N VAL A 13 -4.80 -18.51 -1.61
CA VAL A 13 -3.96 -19.08 -2.67
C VAL A 13 -4.60 -18.85 -4.03
N THR A 14 -5.88 -19.21 -4.20
CA THR A 14 -6.60 -19.02 -5.46
C THR A 14 -6.64 -17.54 -5.87
N LEU A 15 -6.96 -16.62 -4.96
CA LEU A 15 -6.94 -15.18 -5.27
C LEU A 15 -5.54 -14.73 -5.70
N THR A 16 -4.50 -15.13 -4.98
CA THR A 16 -3.13 -14.71 -5.27
C THR A 16 -2.66 -15.24 -6.62
N THR A 17 -2.94 -16.51 -6.93
CA THR A 17 -2.62 -17.12 -8.23
C THR A 17 -3.38 -16.45 -9.36
N LEU A 18 -4.69 -16.23 -9.20
CA LEU A 18 -5.51 -15.53 -10.20
C LEU A 18 -5.03 -14.09 -10.42
N PHE A 19 -4.71 -13.38 -9.34
CA PHE A 19 -4.16 -12.03 -9.40
C PHE A 19 -2.85 -12.00 -10.18
N ALA A 20 -1.90 -12.90 -9.87
CA ALA A 20 -0.62 -12.96 -10.57
C ALA A 20 -0.79 -13.32 -12.05
N PHE A 21 -1.66 -14.29 -12.36
CA PHE A 21 -1.89 -14.73 -13.73
C PHE A 21 -2.61 -13.68 -14.58
N GLN A 22 -3.67 -13.06 -14.05
CA GLN A 22 -4.42 -12.00 -14.75
C GLN A 22 -3.59 -10.73 -14.92
N ASN A 23 -2.71 -10.41 -13.95
CA ASN A 23 -1.83 -9.25 -13.98
C ASN A 23 -0.40 -9.64 -14.39
N SER A 24 -0.26 -10.62 -15.27
CA SER A 24 1.02 -11.06 -15.85
C SER A 24 1.51 -10.16 -16.98
N GLY A 25 0.63 -9.29 -17.50
CA GLY A 25 0.97 -8.28 -18.49
C GLY A 25 2.07 -7.34 -17.98
N THR A 26 2.94 -6.90 -18.88
CA THR A 26 4.04 -5.97 -18.59
C THR A 26 3.59 -4.53 -18.78
N VAL A 27 3.95 -3.68 -17.83
CA VAL A 27 3.74 -2.24 -17.90
C VAL A 27 5.08 -1.53 -18.01
N ASN A 28 5.14 -0.52 -18.89
CA ASN A 28 6.28 0.37 -19.01
C ASN A 28 6.04 1.60 -18.15
N LEU A 29 6.92 1.80 -17.17
CA LEU A 29 6.94 2.99 -16.34
C LEU A 29 8.08 3.89 -16.80
N SER A 30 7.77 5.16 -16.98
CA SER A 30 8.78 6.19 -17.23
C SER A 30 8.86 7.08 -16.00
N LEU A 31 10.08 7.27 -15.50
CA LEU A 31 10.38 8.23 -14.45
C LEU A 31 11.57 9.08 -14.88
N LEU A 32 11.25 10.33 -15.27
CA LEU A 32 12.19 11.30 -15.81
C LEU A 32 12.95 10.74 -17.03
N PHE A 33 14.17 10.23 -16.82
CA PHE A 33 15.02 9.64 -17.87
C PHE A 33 15.15 8.11 -17.77
N THR A 34 14.51 7.50 -16.77
CA THR A 34 14.57 6.06 -16.52
C THR A 34 13.29 5.40 -17.02
N GLN A 35 13.45 4.25 -17.69
CA GLN A 35 12.34 3.42 -18.12
C GLN A 35 12.49 2.05 -17.47
N ILE A 36 11.41 1.59 -16.85
CA ILE A 36 11.38 0.31 -16.16
C ILE A 36 10.18 -0.46 -16.66
N THR A 37 10.44 -1.63 -17.22
CA THR A 37 9.39 -2.58 -17.61
C THR A 37 9.28 -3.63 -16.53
N LEU A 38 8.08 -3.82 -15.99
CA LEU A 38 7.84 -4.83 -14.97
C LEU A 38 6.41 -5.37 -15.07
N PRO A 39 6.15 -6.59 -14.54
CA PRO A 39 4.80 -7.15 -14.53
C PRO A 39 3.86 -6.27 -13.70
N MET A 40 2.62 -6.11 -14.17
CA MET A 40 1.61 -5.28 -13.52
C MET A 40 1.32 -5.75 -12.09
N SER A 41 1.29 -7.07 -11.86
CA SER A 41 1.16 -7.67 -10.53
C SER A 41 2.22 -7.18 -9.55
N VAL A 42 3.49 -7.17 -9.97
CA VAL A 42 4.62 -6.70 -9.16
C VAL A 42 4.49 -5.21 -8.86
N LEU A 43 4.08 -4.41 -9.86
CA LEU A 43 3.86 -2.98 -9.67
C LEU A 43 2.79 -2.70 -8.60
N ILE A 44 1.64 -3.36 -8.72
CA ILE A 44 0.51 -3.17 -7.80
C ILE A 44 0.94 -3.49 -6.36
N VAL A 45 1.65 -4.60 -6.17
CA VAL A 45 2.18 -4.98 -4.85
C VAL A 45 3.12 -3.89 -4.32
N MET A 46 4.08 -3.43 -5.11
CA MET A 46 4.99 -2.36 -4.69
C MET A 46 4.26 -1.07 -4.30
N ILE A 47 3.31 -0.61 -5.13
CA ILE A 47 2.55 0.62 -4.86
C ILE A 47 1.70 0.47 -3.60
N TYR A 48 1.11 -0.71 -3.36
CA TYR A 48 0.33 -0.96 -2.16
C TYR A 48 1.18 -0.83 -0.89
N PHE A 49 2.38 -1.45 -0.87
CA PHE A 49 3.32 -1.30 0.24
C PHE A 49 3.81 0.14 0.39
N LEU A 50 4.16 0.80 -0.71
CA LEU A 50 4.62 2.18 -0.70
C LEU A 50 3.52 3.14 -0.23
N GLY A 51 2.27 2.88 -0.62
CA GLY A 51 1.08 3.63 -0.18
C GLY A 51 0.81 3.46 1.31
N MET A 52 0.93 2.24 1.86
CA MET A 52 0.83 2.03 3.31
C MET A 52 1.94 2.76 4.07
N PHE A 53 3.17 2.70 3.56
CA PHE A 53 4.32 3.38 4.18
C PHE A 53 4.16 4.91 4.16
N THR A 54 3.89 5.48 2.98
CA THR A 54 3.72 6.93 2.80
C THR A 54 2.47 7.47 3.48
N GLY A 55 1.35 6.75 3.41
CA GLY A 55 0.10 7.11 4.08
C GLY A 55 0.22 7.13 5.60
N GLY A 56 0.92 6.14 6.18
CA GLY A 56 1.20 6.11 7.62
C GLY A 56 2.04 7.31 8.09
N LEU A 57 3.06 7.67 7.31
CA LEU A 57 3.87 8.86 7.57
C LEU A 57 3.05 10.15 7.46
N LEU A 58 2.25 10.30 6.40
CA LEU A 58 1.39 11.47 6.20
C LEU A 58 0.42 11.67 7.36
N ILE A 59 -0.28 10.61 7.79
CA ILE A 59 -1.22 10.69 8.92
C ILE A 59 -0.49 11.09 10.20
N THR A 60 0.71 10.56 10.43
CA THR A 60 1.53 10.89 11.60
C THR A 60 1.94 12.35 11.59
N LEU A 61 2.40 12.87 10.45
CA LEU A 61 2.77 14.28 10.28
C LEU A 61 1.58 15.21 10.45
N LEU A 62 0.44 14.88 9.84
CA LEU A 62 -0.82 15.62 10.00
C LEU A 62 -1.27 15.68 11.47
N ARG A 63 -1.24 14.55 12.18
CA ARG A 63 -1.53 14.49 13.62
C ARG A 63 -0.57 15.34 14.43
N ALA A 64 0.73 15.29 14.11
CA ALA A 64 1.73 16.11 14.79
C ALA A 64 1.45 17.61 14.59
N LEU A 65 1.18 18.04 13.35
CA LEU A 65 0.84 19.43 13.04
C LEU A 65 -0.41 19.89 13.78
N MET A 66 -1.50 19.10 13.75
CA MET A 66 -2.72 19.43 14.49
C MET A 66 -2.48 19.55 16.00
N ARG A 67 -1.72 18.63 16.59
CA ARG A 67 -1.38 18.67 18.02
C ARG A 67 -0.60 19.94 18.40
N ASN A 68 0.32 20.37 17.53
CA ASN A 68 1.12 21.58 17.75
C ASN A 68 0.27 22.85 17.64
N MET A 69 -0.75 22.86 16.78
CA MET A 69 -1.70 23.96 16.65
C MET A 69 -2.62 24.06 17.88
N THR A 70 -3.10 22.94 18.42
CA THR A 70 -3.95 22.94 19.63
C THR A 70 -3.17 23.38 20.88
N GLN A 71 -1.92 22.96 21.05
CA GLN A 71 -1.08 23.36 22.20
C GLN A 71 -0.75 24.87 22.23
N LYS A 72 -0.75 25.56 21.08
CA LYS A 72 -0.45 26.99 21.00
C LYS A 72 -1.62 27.87 21.46
N THR A 73 -2.85 27.35 21.44
CA THR A 73 -4.06 28.06 21.90
C THR A 73 -4.19 28.05 23.42
N ASP A 74 -3.73 26.98 24.08
CA ASP A 74 -3.81 26.83 25.55
C ASP A 74 -2.79 27.72 26.29
N LYS A 75 -1.60 27.95 25.69
CA LYS A 75 -0.54 28.78 26.29
C LYS A 75 -0.77 30.29 26.19
N LYS A 76 -1.95 30.71 25.73
CA LYS A 76 -2.33 32.13 25.51
C LYS A 76 -3.54 32.59 26.35
N VAL A 77 -4.05 31.74 27.25
CA VAL A 77 -5.08 32.09 28.25
C VAL A 77 -4.42 32.23 29.62
#